data_AF-A0A665SZ33-F1
#
_entry.id   AF-A0A665SZ33-F1
#
_cell.length_a   1.000
_cell.length_b   1.000
_cell.length_c   1.000
_cell.angle_alpha   90.00
_cell.angle_beta   90.00
_cell.angle_gamma   90.00
#
_symmetry.space_group_name_H-M   'P 1'
#
loop_
_entity.id
_entity.type
_entity.pdbx_description
1 polymer ?
#
loop_
_entity_poly.entity_id
_entity_poly.type
_entity_poly.pdbx_seq_one_letter_code
_entity_poly.pdbx_strand_id
1 'polypeptide(L)'
;VRAVDVLTVLREKVAFVSGGRDKRGGPILTFPARTNHDRIKQEDLSRLVTYLSTIPSEDVRARGFTVVVDMRGSKWDSVKPVLRTLQESVCLGSSTRRS
;
A
#
# COMPACT_ATOMS: atom_id res chain seq x y z
N VAL A 1 11.11 -9.04 -2.38
CA VAL A 1 10.37 -9.44 -1.15
C VAL A 1 9.51 -10.64 -1.50
N ARG A 2 9.58 -11.73 -0.72
CA ARG A 2 8.74 -12.91 -0.96
C ARG A 2 7.50 -12.87 -0.06
N ALA A 3 6.40 -13.50 -0.49
CA ALA A 3 5.15 -13.53 0.26
C ALA A 3 5.30 -14.07 1.71
N VAL A 4 6.25 -14.99 1.91
CA VAL A 4 6.57 -15.57 3.22
C VAL A 4 7.12 -14.54 4.21
N ASP A 5 7.78 -13.48 3.73
CA ASP A 5 8.39 -12.44 4.56
C ASP A 5 7.35 -11.40 5.05
N VAL A 6 6.10 -11.46 4.55
CA VAL A 6 4.99 -10.55 4.85
C VAL A 6 3.71 -11.28 5.31
N LEU A 7 3.80 -12.60 5.52
CA LEU A 7 2.65 -13.48 5.72
C LEU A 7 1.81 -13.11 6.95
N THR A 8 2.45 -12.65 8.03
CA THR A 8 1.79 -12.20 9.26
C THR A 8 0.95 -10.95 9.03
N VAL A 9 1.48 -9.97 8.29
CA VAL A 9 0.80 -8.71 7.95
C VAL A 9 -0.31 -8.92 6.91
N LEU A 10 -0.10 -9.82 5.95
CA LEU A 10 -1.12 -10.20 4.96
C LEU A 10 -2.33 -10.85 5.63
N ARG A 11 -2.12 -11.72 6.62
CA ARG A 11 -3.20 -12.36 7.40
C ARG A 11 -4.04 -11.35 8.18
N GLU A 12 -3.44 -10.24 8.58
CA GLU A 12 -4.11 -9.16 9.29
C GLU A 12 -4.96 -8.23 8.40
N LYS A 13 -4.95 -8.44 7.07
CA LYS A 13 -5.69 -7.66 6.07
C LYS A 13 -5.48 -6.15 6.21
N VAL A 14 -4.24 -5.76 6.51
CA VAL A 14 -3.83 -4.36 6.68
C VAL A 14 -4.00 -3.56 5.40
N ALA A 15 -3.62 -4.15 4.27
CA ALA A 15 -3.80 -3.58 2.94
C ALA A 15 -3.95 -4.70 1.92
N PHE A 16 -4.58 -4.39 0.79
CA PHE A 16 -4.72 -5.31 -0.33
C PHE A 16 -4.82 -4.55 -1.66
N VAL A 17 -4.37 -5.19 -2.75
CA VAL A 17 -4.68 -4.70 -4.11
C VAL A 17 -6.02 -5.28 -4.51
N SER A 18 -7.01 -4.42 -4.76
CA SER A 18 -8.32 -4.88 -5.21
C SER A 18 -8.27 -5.37 -6.67
N GLY A 19 -9.22 -6.22 -7.06
CA GLY A 19 -9.34 -6.67 -8.46
C GLY A 19 -9.80 -5.57 -9.43
N GLY A 20 -10.33 -4.45 -8.91
CA GLY A 20 -10.80 -3.32 -9.71
C GLY A 20 -9.64 -2.45 -10.24
N ARG A 21 -9.98 -1.63 -11.23
CA ARG A 21 -9.09 -0.61 -11.81
C ARG A 21 -9.72 0.76 -11.70
N ASP A 22 -8.90 1.80 -11.59
CA ASP A 22 -9.38 3.17 -11.75
C ASP A 22 -9.68 3.50 -13.23
N LYS A 23 -10.16 4.71 -13.51
CA LYS A 23 -10.51 5.16 -14.87
C LYS A 23 -9.33 5.15 -15.86
N ARG A 24 -8.09 5.14 -15.37
CA ARG A 24 -6.85 5.12 -16.18
C ARG A 24 -6.35 3.69 -16.41
N GLY A 25 -7.01 2.69 -15.80
CA GLY A 25 -6.55 1.31 -15.76
C GLY A 25 -5.51 1.04 -14.66
N GLY A 26 -5.31 1.98 -13.73
CA GLY A 26 -4.37 1.86 -12.63
C GLY A 26 -4.85 0.89 -11.54
N PRO A 27 -3.92 0.21 -10.84
CA PRO A 27 -4.24 -0.63 -9.69
C PRO A 27 -4.77 0.19 -8.51
N ILE A 28 -5.70 -0.40 -7.75
CA ILE A 28 -6.25 0.20 -6.54
C ILE A 28 -5.71 -0.54 -5.32
N LEU A 29 -4.93 0.16 -4.50
CA LEU A 29 -4.42 -0.31 -3.21
C LEU A 29 -5.34 0.21 -2.10
N THR A 30 -5.85 -0.68 -1.26
CA THR A 30 -6.85 -0.34 -0.23
C THR A 30 -6.36 -0.71 1.16
N PHE A 31 -6.45 0.26 2.08
CA PHE A 31 -6.32 0.09 3.52
C PHE A 31 -7.73 0.20 4.12
N PRO A 32 -8.36 -0.91 4.52
CA PRO A 32 -9.72 -0.88 5.06
C PRO A 32 -9.76 -0.31 6.48
N ALA A 33 -10.95 0.08 6.96
CA ALA A 33 -11.13 0.46 8.36
C ALA A 33 -10.76 -0.70 9.30
N ARG A 34 -9.99 -0.37 10.34
CA ARG A 34 -9.51 -1.28 11.38
C ARG A 34 -9.52 -0.54 12.71
N THR A 35 -9.76 -1.28 13.79
CA THR A 35 -9.70 -0.74 15.16
C THR A 35 -8.29 -0.75 15.74
N ASN A 36 -7.33 -1.41 15.07
CA ASN A 36 -6.01 -1.77 15.63
C ASN A 36 -4.84 -1.26 14.75
N HIS A 37 -5.00 -0.09 14.11
CA HIS A 37 -4.00 0.47 13.18
C HIS A 37 -2.64 0.73 13.84
N ASP A 38 -2.65 1.02 15.13
CA ASP A 38 -1.50 1.29 16.00
C ASP A 38 -0.57 0.09 16.23
N ARG A 39 -1.03 -1.15 15.97
CA ARG A 39 -0.25 -2.36 16.25
C ARG A 39 0.77 -2.72 15.16
N ILE A 40 0.67 -2.11 13.98
CA ILE A 40 1.54 -2.43 12.85
C ILE A 40 2.81 -1.60 12.91
N LYS A 41 3.98 -2.25 12.88
CA LYS A 41 5.26 -1.56 12.78
C LYS A 41 5.41 -0.93 11.40
N GLN A 42 6.00 0.27 11.33
CA GLN A 42 6.22 0.98 10.06
C GLN A 42 7.03 0.15 9.05
N GLU A 43 8.01 -0.61 9.52
CA GLU A 43 8.84 -1.48 8.69
C GLU A 43 8.02 -2.60 8.01
N ASP A 44 7.10 -3.21 8.76
CA ASP A 44 6.21 -4.26 8.28
C ASP A 44 5.19 -3.72 7.27
N LEU A 45 4.71 -2.50 7.52
CA LEU A 45 3.87 -1.77 6.58
C LEU A 45 4.62 -1.49 5.27
N SER A 46 5.88 -1.05 5.36
CA SER A 46 6.72 -0.77 4.19
C SER A 46 6.98 -2.02 3.36
N ARG A 47 7.30 -3.15 4.02
CA ARG A 47 7.44 -4.45 3.35
C ARG A 47 6.15 -4.87 2.66
N LEU A 48 4.99 -4.71 3.32
CA LEU A 48 3.68 -5.03 2.76
C LEU A 48 3.40 -4.21 1.51
N VAL A 49 3.54 -2.89 1.57
CA VAL A 49 3.26 -2.00 0.42
C VAL A 49 4.21 -2.29 -0.72
N THR A 50 5.49 -2.54 -0.42
CA THR A 50 6.49 -2.95 -1.42
C THR A 50 6.10 -4.27 -2.09
N TYR A 51 5.67 -5.27 -1.33
CA TYR A 51 5.22 -6.53 -1.89
C TYR A 51 3.96 -6.34 -2.77
N LEU A 52 2.93 -5.68 -2.23
CA LEU A 52 1.67 -5.43 -2.95
C LEU A 52 1.89 -4.62 -4.24
N SER A 53 2.84 -3.68 -4.28
CA SER A 53 3.14 -2.89 -5.47
C SER A 53 3.81 -3.70 -6.60
N THR A 54 4.38 -4.87 -6.27
CA THR A 54 4.92 -5.80 -7.27
C THR A 54 3.88 -6.72 -7.90
N ILE A 55 2.68 -6.86 -7.31
CA ILE A 55 1.64 -7.77 -7.80
C ILE A 55 1.10 -7.36 -9.19
N PRO A 56 0.78 -6.08 -9.46
CA PRO A 56 0.38 -5.66 -10.79
C PRO A 56 1.55 -5.74 -11.78
N SER A 57 1.24 -6.03 -13.05
CA SER A 57 2.23 -5.98 -14.14
C SER A 57 2.83 -4.57 -14.28
N GLU A 58 4.01 -4.48 -14.91
CA GLU A 58 4.73 -3.22 -15.06
C GLU A 58 3.91 -2.15 -15.80
N ASP A 59 3.26 -2.50 -16.90
CA ASP A 59 2.39 -1.59 -17.68
C ASP A 59 1.21 -1.04 -16.88
N VAL A 60 0.72 -1.85 -15.95
CA VAL A 60 -0.37 -1.48 -15.06
C VAL A 60 0.15 -0.56 -13.96
N ARG A 61 1.30 -0.88 -13.37
CA ARG A 61 1.97 -0.04 -12.36
C ARG A 61 2.39 1.32 -12.92
N ALA A 62 2.81 1.39 -14.19
CA ALA A 62 3.20 2.63 -14.87
C ALA A 62 2.06 3.65 -14.94
N ARG A 63 0.80 3.20 -14.84
CA ARG A 63 -0.38 4.07 -14.75
C ARG A 63 -0.53 4.72 -13.37
N GLY A 64 0.33 4.39 -12.41
CA GLY A 64 0.26 4.87 -11.04
C GLY A 64 -0.84 4.16 -10.24
N PHE A 65 -0.71 4.19 -8.92
CA PHE A 65 -1.68 3.61 -8.01
C PHE A 65 -2.72 4.64 -7.59
N THR A 66 -3.98 4.20 -7.53
CA THR A 66 -4.98 4.86 -6.70
C THR A 66 -4.94 4.21 -5.32
N VAL A 67 -4.78 5.01 -4.26
CA VAL A 67 -4.72 4.51 -2.89
C VAL A 67 -5.98 4.95 -2.13
N VAL A 68 -6.70 4.00 -1.57
CA VAL A 68 -7.87 4.23 -0.72
C VAL A 68 -7.47 3.92 0.72
N VAL A 69 -7.65 4.89 1.60
CA VAL A 69 -7.35 4.74 3.04
C VAL A 69 -8.62 5.01 3.83
N ASP A 70 -9.25 3.96 4.33
CA ASP A 70 -10.46 4.04 5.15
C ASP A 70 -10.08 4.17 6.62
N MET A 71 -10.05 5.41 7.10
CA MET A 71 -9.62 5.76 8.46
C MET A 71 -10.78 5.89 9.46
N ARG A 72 -11.96 5.36 9.15
CA ARG A 72 -13.11 5.42 10.07
C ARG A 72 -12.76 4.75 11.40
N GLY A 73 -13.03 5.43 12.51
CA GLY A 73 -12.73 4.95 13.87
C GLY A 73 -11.26 5.04 14.29
N SER A 74 -10.38 5.60 13.45
CA SER A 74 -8.95 5.73 13.75
C SER A 74 -8.58 7.12 14.27
N LYS A 75 -7.60 7.18 15.17
CA LYS A 75 -6.95 8.45 15.55
C LYS A 75 -5.97 8.89 14.46
N TRP A 76 -5.81 10.19 14.28
CA TRP A 76 -4.87 10.77 13.30
C TRP A 76 -3.43 10.28 13.47
N ASP A 77 -2.98 10.05 14.70
CA ASP A 77 -1.62 9.55 14.97
C ASP A 77 -1.37 8.14 14.41
N SER A 78 -2.41 7.32 14.24
CA SER A 78 -2.32 6.02 13.57
C SER A 78 -2.31 6.14 12.04
N VAL A 79 -2.77 7.27 11.48
CA VAL A 79 -2.82 7.53 10.03
C VAL A 79 -1.46 8.00 9.51
N LYS A 80 -0.76 8.87 10.27
CA LYS A 80 0.51 9.50 9.84
C LYS A 80 1.55 8.48 9.33
N PRO A 81 1.80 7.35 10.01
CA PRO A 81 2.79 6.38 9.54
C PRO A 81 2.40 5.75 8.20
N VAL A 82 1.11 5.49 7.97
CA VAL A 82 0.61 4.93 6.71
C VAL A 82 0.88 5.87 5.55
N LEU A 83 0.56 7.16 5.73
CA LEU A 83 0.81 8.18 4.71
C LEU A 83 2.31 8.36 4.43
N ARG A 84 3.14 8.36 5.48
CA ARG A 84 4.61 8.44 5.34
C ARG A 84 5.14 7.26 4.53
N THR A 85 4.76 6.03 4.89
CA THR A 85 5.18 4.83 4.16
C THR A 85 4.73 4.87 2.70
N LEU A 86 3.51 5.32 2.40
CA LEU A 86 3.02 5.45 1.02
C LEU A 86 3.84 6.46 0.21
N GLN A 87 4.19 7.61 0.81
CA GLN A 87 5.04 8.61 0.17
C GLN A 87 6.42 8.05 -0.19
N GLU A 88 7.01 7.26 0.70
CA GLU A 88 8.33 6.65 0.49
C GLU A 88 8.29 5.49 -0.53
N SER A 89 7.23 4.68 -0.52
CA SER A 89 7.20 3.42 -1.30
C SER A 89 6.53 3.53 -2.67
N VAL A 90 5.53 4.40 -2.83
CA VAL A 90 4.73 4.51 -4.07
C VAL A 90 5.17 5.71 -4.91
N CYS A 91 5.50 6.85 -4.29
CA CYS A 91 5.88 8.06 -5.03
C CYS A 91 7.35 8.08 -5.49
N LEU A 92 8.26 7.40 -4.77
CA LEU A 92 9.67 7.33 -5.19
C LEU A 92 9.91 6.38 -6.37
N GLY A 93 8.98 5.47 -6.66
CA GLY A 93 9.06 4.55 -7.81
C GLY A 93 8.86 5.21 -9.18
N SER A 94 8.28 6.42 -9.22
CA SER A 94 8.04 7.17 -10.47
C SER A 94 9.20 8.06 -10.91
N SER A 95 10.27 8.20 -10.12
CA SER A 95 11.34 9.18 -10.41
C SER A 95 12.60 8.61 -11.07
N THR A 96 12.72 7.30 -11.28
CA THR A 96 13.95 6.65 -11.82
C THR A 96 13.87 6.32 -13.32
N ARG A 97 13.11 7.08 -14.12
CA ARG A 97 13.30 7.11 -15.58
C ARG A 97 13.21 8.55 -16.10
N ARG A 98 14.29 9.31 -15.93
CA ARG A 98 14.68 10.33 -16.90
C ARG A 98 16.12 10.09 -17.27
N SER A 99 16.32 9.94 -18.59
CA SER A 99 17.57 9.92 -19.37
C SER A 99 18.62 8.88 -19.00
#